data_AF-A0A9D6QQ56-F1
#
_entry.id   AF-A0A9D6QQ56-F1
#
_cell.length_a   1.000
_cell.length_b   1.000
_cell.length_c   1.000
_cell.angle_alpha   90.00
_cell.angle_beta   90.00
_cell.angle_gamma   90.00
#
_symmetry.space_group_name_H-M   'P 1'
#
loop_
_entity.id
_entity.type
_entity.pdbx_description
1 polymer ?
#
loop_
_entity_poly.entity_id
_entity_poly.type
_entity_poly.pdbx_seq_one_letter_code
_entity_poly.pdbx_strand_id
1 'polypeptide(L)'
;MSVIKTFPGVVGFYVLTSQGQLGFYDQDKKFVVDAKLTEVFAAYLQQYLKIYEKNPDQENFRLALIYSSQEKKPWGSETLFLEKNIVRRLYPVTGTVTEDLTSFQTKNRAKSIYRGMELFLEYQDSATPNMPIYCPVLYDRGTALDDYGPSLDRPVTSVDRDTSVIEVINILAGIPVARRFASEITILKEKIYQGIVKKGMRKSTEFTLIEDVRRNVTTPITTEVKAGDSYGHADKRSDRRVTLDSQTDGKNLVSGTGMSHDALIKNIAASLIGQPEPATATIFKAFAKFRDVDHSKLEALAEKCLIYKAPPGTQLLERGTKDTMNLYLLEGSVQLIAADGGVKFIEGGTPTAQNPVSSLKPRMYTVTAFTRVAFLWIDDKLVEEILQAKSALRRGTV
;
A
#
# COMPACT_ATOMS: atom_id res chain seq x y z
N MET A 1 -11.58 5.13 26.26
CA MET A 1 -11.45 6.23 25.26
C MET A 1 -10.30 7.21 25.52
N SER A 2 -9.84 7.38 26.76
CA SER A 2 -8.67 8.23 27.08
C SER A 2 -7.38 7.73 26.42
N VAL A 3 -7.23 6.40 26.33
CA VAL A 3 -6.02 5.73 25.82
C VAL A 3 -5.72 6.14 24.39
N ILE A 4 -6.70 6.15 23.47
CA ILE A 4 -6.48 6.50 22.06
C ILE A 4 -5.85 7.91 21.89
N LYS A 5 -6.12 8.85 22.80
CA LYS A 5 -5.52 10.20 22.75
C LYS A 5 -4.04 10.25 23.17
N THR A 6 -3.58 9.24 23.93
CA THR A 6 -2.18 9.14 24.40
C THR A 6 -1.24 8.64 23.31
N PHE A 7 -1.72 7.81 22.38
CA PHE A 7 -0.95 7.35 21.23
C PHE A 7 -0.91 8.45 20.15
N PRO A 8 0.26 9.01 19.78
CA PRO A 8 0.35 9.96 18.67
C PRO A 8 0.19 9.24 17.32
N GLY A 9 0.66 8.00 17.20
CA GLY A 9 0.62 7.20 15.97
C GLY A 9 -0.76 6.75 15.46
N VAL A 10 -1.86 7.04 16.17
CA VAL A 10 -3.24 6.62 15.79
C VAL A 10 -4.12 7.75 15.24
N VAL A 11 -3.57 8.96 15.07
CA VAL A 11 -4.28 10.08 14.40
C VAL A 11 -4.61 9.71 12.95
N GLY A 12 -5.83 10.01 12.50
CA GLY A 12 -6.33 9.68 11.16
C GLY A 12 -6.83 8.24 10.96
N PHE A 13 -6.62 7.33 11.92
CA PHE A 13 -7.21 5.99 11.88
C PHE A 13 -8.69 6.02 12.29
N TYR A 14 -9.49 5.13 11.72
CA TYR A 14 -10.89 4.95 12.14
C TYR A 14 -10.97 4.28 13.51
N VAL A 15 -11.90 4.77 14.31
CA VAL A 15 -12.20 4.34 15.67
C VAL A 15 -13.68 3.97 15.75
N LEU A 16 -13.98 2.85 16.40
CA LEU A 16 -15.32 2.51 16.88
C LEU A 16 -15.43 2.92 18.35
N THR A 17 -16.45 3.70 18.69
CA THR A 17 -16.72 4.09 20.08
C THR A 17 -17.52 3.00 20.80
N SER A 18 -17.49 2.99 22.14
CA SER A 18 -18.36 2.10 22.93
C SER A 18 -19.85 2.42 22.78
N GLN A 19 -20.20 3.61 22.28
CA GLN A 19 -21.57 3.96 21.88
C GLN A 19 -21.93 3.49 20.44
N GLY A 20 -21.03 2.78 19.75
CA GLY A 20 -21.25 2.30 18.39
C GLY A 20 -21.06 3.34 17.29
N GLN A 21 -20.41 4.48 17.57
CA GLN A 21 -20.14 5.51 16.57
C GLN A 21 -18.85 5.19 15.80
N LEU A 22 -18.85 5.47 14.49
CA LEU A 22 -17.64 5.43 13.66
C LEU A 22 -17.13 6.85 13.42
N GLY A 23 -15.82 7.01 13.47
CA GLY A 23 -15.15 8.29 13.22
C GLY A 23 -13.65 8.16 13.24
N PHE A 24 -12.93 9.27 13.32
CA PHE A 24 -11.48 9.29 13.45
C PHE A 24 -11.05 10.45 14.36
N TYR A 25 -9.81 10.43 14.84
CA TYR A 25 -9.21 11.59 15.51
C TYR A 25 -8.50 12.47 14.47
N ASP A 26 -8.83 13.77 14.49
CA ASP A 26 -8.15 14.79 13.68
C ASP A 26 -6.78 15.19 14.29
N GLN A 27 -6.11 16.17 13.66
CA GLN A 27 -4.80 16.64 14.10
C GLN A 27 -4.83 17.30 15.49
N ASP A 28 -5.98 17.85 15.90
CA ASP A 28 -6.20 18.47 17.21
C ASP A 28 -6.59 17.44 18.29
N LYS A 29 -6.51 16.14 17.97
CA LYS A 29 -6.97 15.01 18.80
C LYS A 29 -8.45 15.11 19.21
N LYS A 30 -9.26 15.80 18.40
CA LYS A 30 -10.71 15.83 18.53
C LYS A 30 -11.31 14.66 17.74
N PHE A 31 -12.32 14.03 18.30
CA PHE A 31 -13.03 12.94 17.63
C PHE A 31 -14.05 13.54 16.63
N VAL A 32 -13.90 13.18 15.36
CA VAL A 32 -14.78 13.58 14.26
C VAL A 32 -15.64 12.36 13.89
N VAL A 33 -16.93 12.44 14.20
CA VAL A 33 -17.90 11.38 13.90
C VAL A 33 -18.22 11.38 12.40
N ASP A 34 -18.11 10.21 11.78
CA ASP A 34 -18.66 9.96 10.45
C ASP A 34 -20.16 9.65 10.60
N ALA A 35 -20.98 10.71 10.66
CA ALA A 35 -22.40 10.59 10.93
C ALA A 35 -23.11 9.63 9.96
N LYS A 36 -22.77 9.70 8.66
CA LYS A 36 -23.38 8.84 7.63
C LYS A 36 -23.05 7.36 7.84
N LEU A 37 -21.79 7.00 8.07
CA LEU A 37 -21.43 5.60 8.31
C LEU A 37 -21.89 5.12 9.69
N THR A 38 -21.90 5.99 10.70
CA THR A 38 -22.47 5.69 12.02
C THR A 38 -23.95 5.33 11.91
N GLU A 39 -24.75 6.14 11.22
CA GLU A 39 -26.18 5.88 11.02
C GLU A 39 -26.43 4.57 10.26
N VAL A 40 -25.77 4.40 9.11
CA VAL A 40 -25.88 3.20 8.26
C VAL A 40 -25.57 1.91 9.01
N PHE A 41 -24.54 1.92 9.86
CA PHE A 41 -24.09 0.74 10.60
C PHE A 41 -24.64 0.66 12.05
N ALA A 42 -25.46 1.61 12.51
CA ALA A 42 -25.83 1.77 13.92
C ALA A 42 -26.35 0.49 14.59
N ALA A 43 -27.39 -0.12 14.01
CA ALA A 43 -27.99 -1.35 14.53
C ALA A 43 -27.01 -2.54 14.51
N TYR A 44 -26.15 -2.61 13.48
CA TYR A 44 -25.13 -3.64 13.36
C TYR A 44 -24.03 -3.46 14.43
N LEU A 45 -23.51 -2.24 14.62
CA LEU A 45 -22.41 -1.96 15.54
C LEU A 45 -22.83 -2.14 17.00
N GLN A 46 -24.06 -1.77 17.36
CA GLN A 46 -24.61 -2.05 18.69
C GLN A 46 -24.67 -3.56 18.99
N GLN A 47 -25.14 -4.36 18.01
CA GLN A 47 -25.17 -5.82 18.17
C GLN A 47 -23.76 -6.43 18.15
N TYR A 48 -22.87 -5.92 17.29
CA TYR A 48 -21.48 -6.34 17.19
C TYR A 48 -20.73 -6.15 18.51
N LEU A 49 -20.78 -4.95 19.09
CA LEU A 49 -20.14 -4.64 20.37
C LEU A 49 -20.70 -5.52 21.48
N LYS A 50 -22.02 -5.70 21.56
CA LYS A 50 -22.67 -6.58 22.55
C LYS A 50 -22.27 -8.06 22.43
N ILE A 51 -21.87 -8.53 21.24
CA ILE A 51 -21.32 -9.88 21.04
C ILE A 51 -19.84 -9.90 21.43
N TYR A 52 -19.08 -8.91 20.95
CA TYR A 52 -17.65 -8.79 21.18
C TYR A 52 -17.28 -8.64 22.65
N GLU A 53 -17.95 -7.75 23.39
CA GLU A 53 -17.73 -7.52 24.83
C GLU A 53 -18.04 -8.75 25.69
N LYS A 54 -18.86 -9.70 25.19
CA LYS A 54 -19.13 -10.97 25.87
C LYS A 54 -18.06 -12.04 25.63
N ASN A 55 -17.37 -11.99 24.48
CA ASN A 55 -16.35 -12.96 24.12
C ASN A 55 -15.33 -12.33 23.14
N PRO A 56 -14.41 -11.48 23.63
CA PRO A 56 -13.50 -10.72 22.77
C PRO A 56 -12.44 -11.61 22.10
N ASP A 57 -12.23 -12.82 22.63
CA ASP A 57 -11.32 -13.83 22.10
C ASP A 57 -11.99 -14.75 21.06
N GLN A 58 -13.27 -14.50 20.73
CA GLN A 58 -13.93 -15.19 19.62
C GLN A 58 -13.20 -14.91 18.29
N GLU A 59 -12.89 -15.97 17.56
CA GLU A 59 -12.10 -15.86 16.33
C GLU A 59 -12.68 -14.86 15.33
N ASN A 60 -11.77 -14.17 14.61
CA ASN A 60 -12.03 -13.18 13.58
C ASN A 60 -12.58 -11.82 14.04
N PHE A 61 -12.96 -11.64 15.32
CA PHE A 61 -13.34 -10.32 15.84
C PHE A 61 -12.11 -9.43 16.07
N ARG A 62 -11.20 -9.83 16.96
CA ARG A 62 -9.94 -9.13 17.22
C ARG A 62 -8.89 -9.54 16.17
N LEU A 63 -8.21 -8.55 15.61
CA LEU A 63 -7.17 -8.73 14.59
C LEU A 63 -5.76 -8.56 15.16
N ALA A 64 -5.60 -7.57 16.03
CA ALA A 64 -4.33 -7.21 16.64
C ALA A 64 -4.54 -6.40 17.93
N LEU A 65 -3.46 -6.24 18.68
CA LEU A 65 -3.31 -5.30 19.79
C LEU A 65 -2.36 -4.18 19.37
N ILE A 66 -2.57 -2.96 19.85
CA ILE A 66 -1.63 -1.84 19.73
C ILE A 66 -1.23 -1.41 21.13
N TYR A 67 0.09 -1.34 21.36
CA TYR A 67 0.67 -0.90 22.63
C TYR A 67 2.05 -0.26 22.42
N SER A 68 2.53 0.47 23.42
CA SER A 68 3.88 1.04 23.43
C SER A 68 4.90 0.00 23.92
N SER A 69 5.72 -0.51 23.00
CA SER A 69 6.77 -1.47 23.32
C SER A 69 7.97 -0.78 23.98
N GLN A 70 8.50 -1.38 25.04
CA GLN A 70 9.76 -0.97 25.67
C GLN A 70 10.99 -1.41 24.85
N GLU A 71 10.84 -2.40 23.96
CA GLU A 71 11.90 -2.84 23.07
C GLU A 71 12.04 -1.87 21.89
N LYS A 72 13.29 -1.48 21.58
CA LYS A 72 13.56 -0.67 20.38
C LYS A 72 13.23 -1.45 19.11
N LYS A 73 12.09 -1.16 18.48
CA LYS A 73 11.74 -1.66 17.14
C LYS A 73 12.22 -0.69 16.05
N PRO A 74 12.49 -1.16 14.82
CA PRO A 74 12.91 -0.28 13.71
C PRO A 74 11.81 0.68 13.24
N TRP A 75 10.60 0.62 13.80
CA TRP A 75 9.46 1.48 13.49
C TRP A 75 9.00 2.39 14.66
N GLY A 76 9.75 2.45 15.76
CA GLY A 76 9.39 3.23 16.96
C GLY A 76 8.84 2.36 18.09
N SER A 77 8.27 3.01 19.11
CA SER A 77 7.66 2.38 20.29
C SER A 77 6.35 1.67 19.98
N GLU A 78 5.46 2.33 19.24
CA GLU A 78 4.11 1.87 18.98
C GLU A 78 4.12 0.64 18.07
N THR A 79 3.70 -0.48 18.64
CA THR A 79 3.73 -1.78 17.99
C THR A 79 2.33 -2.32 17.83
N LEU A 80 2.00 -2.73 16.61
CA LEU A 80 0.82 -3.53 16.30
C LEU A 80 1.22 -5.00 16.34
N PHE A 81 0.56 -5.77 17.20
CA PHE A 81 0.83 -7.18 17.47
C PHE A 81 -0.38 -8.02 17.02
N LEU A 82 -0.22 -8.71 15.89
CA LEU A 82 -1.24 -9.51 15.21
C LEU A 82 -1.63 -10.74 16.03
N GLU A 83 -2.91 -11.16 16.02
CA GLU A 83 -3.35 -12.42 16.67
C GLU A 83 -2.82 -13.69 15.98
N LYS A 84 -2.71 -14.82 16.70
CA LYS A 84 -2.05 -16.05 16.18
C LYS A 84 -2.74 -16.62 14.93
N ASN A 85 -4.07 -16.73 14.95
CA ASN A 85 -4.87 -17.17 13.81
C ASN A 85 -4.80 -16.17 12.63
N ILE A 86 -4.70 -14.88 12.91
CA ILE A 86 -4.54 -13.82 11.91
C ILE A 86 -3.16 -13.89 11.24
N VAL A 87 -2.08 -14.14 11.99
CA VAL A 87 -0.75 -14.36 11.41
C VAL A 87 -0.75 -15.60 10.51
N ARG A 88 -1.37 -16.71 10.93
CA ARG A 88 -1.52 -17.90 10.06
C ARG A 88 -2.25 -17.60 8.76
N ARG A 89 -3.25 -16.71 8.79
CA ARG A 89 -4.05 -16.34 7.61
C ARG A 89 -3.36 -15.33 6.68
N LEU A 90 -2.62 -14.37 7.23
CA LEU A 90 -1.81 -13.41 6.46
C LEU A 90 -0.52 -14.04 5.91
N TYR A 91 0.02 -15.05 6.60
CA TYR A 91 1.25 -15.75 6.26
C TYR A 91 1.02 -17.26 6.26
N PRO A 92 0.27 -17.79 5.26
CA PRO A 92 0.03 -19.22 5.13
C PRO A 92 1.34 -19.96 4.88
N VAL A 93 1.48 -21.14 5.50
CA VAL A 93 2.60 -22.06 5.31
C VAL A 93 2.07 -23.39 4.80
N THR A 94 2.82 -24.06 3.93
CA THR A 94 2.48 -25.39 3.42
C THR A 94 2.89 -26.47 4.43
N GLY A 95 2.04 -27.49 4.60
CA GLY A 95 2.27 -28.61 5.52
C GLY A 95 1.31 -28.64 6.70
N THR A 96 1.64 -29.45 7.71
CA THR A 96 0.81 -29.66 8.89
C THR A 96 0.77 -28.42 9.78
N VAL A 97 -0.42 -27.94 10.12
CA VAL A 97 -0.59 -26.83 11.05
C VAL A 97 -0.26 -27.29 12.46
N THR A 98 0.88 -26.85 12.99
CA THR A 98 1.26 -27.01 14.40
C THR A 98 0.58 -25.99 15.29
N GLU A 99 0.40 -26.30 16.57
CA GLU A 99 -0.14 -25.36 17.58
C GLU A 99 0.74 -24.11 17.76
N ASP A 100 2.05 -24.25 17.56
CA ASP A 100 3.00 -23.14 17.52
C ASP A 100 3.07 -22.49 16.13
N LEU A 101 3.53 -21.23 16.13
CA LEU A 101 3.85 -20.47 14.93
C LEU A 101 5.26 -20.83 14.43
N THR A 102 5.43 -20.88 13.10
CA THR A 102 6.76 -21.01 12.50
C THR A 102 7.65 -19.81 12.84
N SER A 103 8.98 -19.97 12.79
CA SER A 103 9.93 -18.86 13.03
C SER A 103 9.68 -17.65 12.12
N PHE A 104 9.24 -17.87 10.87
CA PHE A 104 8.81 -16.83 9.95
C PHE A 104 7.53 -16.12 10.43
N GLN A 105 6.50 -16.87 10.85
CA GLN A 105 5.27 -16.30 11.39
C GLN A 105 5.52 -15.51 12.69
N THR A 106 6.33 -16.03 13.62
CA THR A 106 6.72 -15.34 14.86
C THR A 106 7.47 -14.02 14.57
N LYS A 107 8.42 -14.02 13.62
CA LYS A 107 9.06 -12.77 13.13
C LYS A 107 8.06 -11.77 12.52
N ASN A 108 6.89 -12.24 12.08
CA ASN A 108 5.85 -11.41 11.49
C ASN A 108 4.72 -11.00 12.46
N ARG A 109 4.70 -11.48 13.71
CA ARG A 109 3.68 -11.14 14.72
C ARG A 109 3.63 -9.64 15.06
N ALA A 110 4.78 -8.98 15.12
CA ALA A 110 4.88 -7.55 15.40
C ALA A 110 5.14 -6.74 14.11
N LYS A 111 4.43 -5.61 13.97
CA LYS A 111 4.55 -4.63 12.89
C LYS A 111 4.41 -3.20 13.42
N SER A 112 4.73 -2.21 12.59
CA SER A 112 4.22 -0.85 12.79
C SER A 112 2.70 -0.83 12.60
N ILE A 113 2.01 0.11 13.24
CA ILE A 113 0.55 0.29 13.10
C ILE A 113 0.18 0.41 11.62
N TYR A 114 0.86 1.29 10.88
CA TYR A 114 0.61 1.50 9.44
C TYR A 114 0.73 0.21 8.62
N ARG A 115 1.80 -0.59 8.81
CA ARG A 115 2.01 -1.80 8.00
C ARG A 115 1.03 -2.91 8.39
N GLY A 116 0.66 -3.05 9.66
CA GLY A 116 -0.38 -4.00 10.07
C GLY A 116 -1.75 -3.66 9.47
N MET A 117 -2.12 -2.38 9.51
CA MET A 117 -3.41 -1.91 8.99
C MET A 117 -3.48 -1.98 7.45
N GLU A 118 -2.37 -1.71 6.75
CA GLU A 118 -2.23 -1.93 5.31
C GLU A 118 -2.39 -3.41 4.95
N LEU A 119 -1.70 -4.32 5.65
CA LEU A 119 -1.83 -5.78 5.43
C LEU A 119 -3.29 -6.26 5.55
N PHE A 120 -4.07 -5.74 6.49
CA PHE A 120 -5.49 -6.09 6.60
C PHE A 120 -6.32 -5.62 5.41
N LEU A 121 -6.12 -4.38 4.95
CA LEU A 121 -6.91 -3.78 3.86
C LEU A 121 -6.55 -4.35 2.49
N GLU A 122 -5.29 -4.74 2.30
CA GLU A 122 -4.79 -5.34 1.06
C GLU A 122 -4.91 -6.87 1.03
N TYR A 123 -5.22 -7.52 2.15
CA TYR A 123 -5.44 -8.98 2.18
C TYR A 123 -6.61 -9.39 1.28
N GLN A 124 -6.32 -10.33 0.38
CA GLN A 124 -7.26 -11.00 -0.50
C GLN A 124 -7.25 -12.49 -0.19
N ASP A 125 -8.43 -13.07 -0.04
CA ASP A 125 -8.58 -14.52 0.10
C ASP A 125 -8.60 -15.17 -1.29
N SER A 126 -7.82 -16.23 -1.50
CA SER A 126 -7.71 -16.90 -2.81
C SER A 126 -9.04 -17.46 -3.32
N ALA A 127 -9.98 -17.81 -2.43
CA ALA A 127 -11.31 -18.26 -2.83
C ALA A 127 -12.24 -17.10 -3.25
N THR A 128 -11.96 -15.88 -2.78
CA THR A 128 -12.81 -14.70 -2.99
C THR A 128 -11.96 -13.41 -3.13
N PRO A 129 -11.13 -13.28 -4.18
CA PRO A 129 -10.08 -12.25 -4.24
C PRO A 129 -10.60 -10.81 -4.24
N ASN A 130 -11.84 -10.58 -4.70
CA ASN A 130 -12.48 -9.26 -4.72
C ASN A 130 -13.28 -8.94 -3.45
N MET A 131 -13.44 -9.88 -2.50
CA MET A 131 -14.22 -9.66 -1.28
C MET A 131 -13.36 -9.00 -0.19
N PRO A 132 -13.83 -7.93 0.48
CA PRO A 132 -13.18 -7.44 1.68
C PRO A 132 -13.31 -8.45 2.83
N ILE A 133 -12.17 -8.99 3.28
CA ILE A 133 -12.09 -9.93 4.41
C ILE A 133 -12.03 -9.17 5.74
N TYR A 134 -11.21 -8.12 5.77
CA TYR A 134 -10.98 -7.26 6.92
C TYR A 134 -11.40 -5.82 6.63
N CYS A 135 -12.00 -5.20 7.64
CA CYS A 135 -12.20 -3.76 7.71
C CYS A 135 -11.76 -3.35 9.13
N PRO A 136 -10.48 -3.02 9.32
CA PRO A 136 -9.92 -2.83 10.65
C PRO A 136 -10.26 -1.45 11.20
N VAL A 137 -10.78 -1.39 12.42
CA VAL A 137 -10.97 -0.15 13.17
C VAL A 137 -10.39 -0.30 14.58
N LEU A 138 -10.00 0.82 15.17
CA LEU A 138 -9.48 0.87 16.54
C LEU A 138 -10.62 0.86 17.55
N TYR A 139 -10.47 0.13 18.63
CA TYR A 139 -11.42 0.07 19.74
C TYR A 139 -10.65 0.06 21.08
N ASP A 140 -11.10 0.87 22.02
CA ASP A 140 -10.48 1.04 23.34
C ASP A 140 -11.43 0.48 24.40
N ARG A 141 -11.15 -0.77 24.78
CA ARG A 141 -11.88 -1.55 25.81
C ARG A 141 -11.49 -1.16 27.24
N GLY A 142 -10.47 -0.30 27.42
CA GLY A 142 -9.94 0.06 28.74
C GLY A 142 -9.08 -1.02 29.40
N THR A 143 -8.43 -1.88 28.62
CA THR A 143 -7.61 -3.02 29.05
C THR A 143 -6.11 -2.71 29.05
N ALA A 144 -5.36 -3.52 29.79
CA ALA A 144 -3.90 -3.51 29.86
C ALA A 144 -3.30 -4.70 29.10
N LEU A 145 -1.97 -4.75 28.95
CA LEU A 145 -1.30 -5.77 28.13
C LEU A 145 -1.23 -7.14 28.84
N ASP A 146 -1.36 -7.18 30.17
CA ASP A 146 -1.43 -8.42 30.95
C ASP A 146 -2.76 -9.16 30.79
N ASP A 147 -3.87 -8.45 30.52
CA ASP A 147 -5.18 -9.04 30.15
C ASP A 147 -5.07 -10.01 28.94
N TYR A 148 -4.03 -9.86 28.10
CA TYR A 148 -3.80 -10.66 26.90
C TYR A 148 -2.66 -11.68 27.06
N GLY A 149 -2.22 -11.99 28.28
CA GLY A 149 -1.12 -12.90 28.57
C GLY A 149 -1.08 -14.19 27.72
N PRO A 150 -2.17 -14.96 27.55
CA PRO A 150 -2.22 -16.15 26.70
C PRO A 150 -1.97 -15.89 25.20
N SER A 151 -2.29 -14.68 24.72
CA SER A 151 -2.03 -14.24 23.35
C SER A 151 -0.61 -13.71 23.14
N LEU A 152 0.19 -13.46 24.18
CA LEU A 152 1.58 -13.03 24.06
C LEU A 152 2.51 -14.22 23.77
N ASP A 153 3.55 -14.00 22.95
CA ASP A 153 4.59 -15.01 22.69
C ASP A 153 5.72 -14.99 23.76
N ARG A 154 5.41 -14.47 24.95
CA ARG A 154 6.32 -14.34 26.10
C ARG A 154 5.54 -14.31 27.41
N PRO A 155 6.17 -14.61 28.57
CA PRO A 155 5.57 -14.36 29.87
C PRO A 155 5.16 -12.89 30.07
N VAL A 156 4.10 -12.69 30.85
CA VAL A 156 3.66 -11.39 31.35
C VAL A 156 4.66 -10.86 32.38
N THR A 157 4.94 -9.57 32.31
CA THR A 157 5.84 -8.81 33.19
C THR A 157 5.05 -7.79 34.00
N SER A 158 5.66 -7.19 35.03
CA SER A 158 5.01 -6.12 35.80
C SER A 158 4.64 -4.90 34.96
N VAL A 159 5.43 -4.58 33.93
CA VAL A 159 5.21 -3.41 33.05
C VAL A 159 3.98 -3.60 32.16
N ASP A 160 3.60 -4.84 31.86
CA ASP A 160 2.43 -5.12 31.00
C ASP A 160 1.11 -4.69 31.67
N ARG A 161 1.05 -4.70 33.01
CA ARG A 161 -0.12 -4.27 33.80
C ARG A 161 -0.43 -2.78 33.67
N ASP A 162 0.62 -1.97 33.53
CA ASP A 162 0.51 -0.51 33.38
C ASP A 162 0.46 -0.10 31.89
N THR A 163 0.65 -1.04 30.97
CA THR A 163 0.69 -0.78 29.52
C THR A 163 -0.71 -0.89 28.92
N SER A 164 -1.39 0.25 28.75
CA SER A 164 -2.71 0.30 28.11
C SER A 164 -2.69 -0.21 26.66
N VAL A 165 -3.76 -0.90 26.25
CA VAL A 165 -3.90 -1.50 24.92
C VAL A 165 -5.07 -0.86 24.14
N ILE A 166 -4.87 -0.69 22.84
CA ILE A 166 -5.94 -0.43 21.87
C ILE A 166 -6.11 -1.70 21.04
N GLU A 167 -7.32 -2.22 20.94
CA GLU A 167 -7.63 -3.39 20.11
C GLU A 167 -7.88 -2.94 18.66
N VAL A 168 -7.38 -3.71 17.70
CA VAL A 168 -7.78 -3.60 16.29
C VAL A 168 -8.84 -4.66 16.03
N ILE A 169 -10.05 -4.25 15.71
CA ILE A 169 -11.20 -5.14 15.52
C ILE A 169 -11.69 -5.13 14.06
N ASN A 170 -12.25 -6.25 13.62
CA ASN A 170 -12.80 -6.42 12.27
C ASN A 170 -14.32 -6.25 12.28
N ILE A 171 -14.82 -5.10 11.83
CA ILE A 171 -16.27 -4.86 11.72
C ILE A 171 -16.95 -5.70 10.62
N LEU A 172 -16.22 -6.53 9.85
CA LEU A 172 -16.82 -7.51 8.95
C LEU A 172 -17.03 -8.88 9.59
N ALA A 173 -16.50 -9.14 10.79
CA ALA A 173 -16.53 -10.47 11.41
C ALA A 173 -17.97 -11.05 11.51
N GLY A 174 -18.93 -10.20 11.91
CA GLY A 174 -20.35 -10.57 11.97
C GLY A 174 -21.15 -10.29 10.69
N ILE A 175 -20.55 -9.80 9.60
CA ILE A 175 -21.26 -9.53 8.34
C ILE A 175 -21.18 -10.75 7.41
N PRO A 176 -22.33 -11.34 7.00
CA PRO A 176 -22.36 -12.44 6.04
C PRO A 176 -21.68 -12.09 4.72
N VAL A 177 -20.92 -13.02 4.15
CA VAL A 177 -20.18 -12.90 2.88
C VAL A 177 -20.99 -12.21 1.78
N ALA A 178 -22.23 -12.65 1.54
CA ALA A 178 -23.11 -12.09 0.52
C ALA A 178 -23.41 -10.58 0.68
N ARG A 179 -23.30 -10.04 1.90
CA ARG A 179 -23.52 -8.61 2.18
C ARG A 179 -22.24 -7.77 2.14
N ARG A 180 -21.05 -8.38 2.01
CA ARG A 180 -19.76 -7.66 2.08
C ARG A 180 -19.43 -6.80 0.85
N PHE A 181 -20.20 -6.95 -0.23
CA PHE A 181 -20.13 -6.11 -1.43
C PHE A 181 -21.05 -4.88 -1.38
N ALA A 182 -21.76 -4.65 -0.25
CA ALA A 182 -22.56 -3.44 -0.06
C ALA A 182 -21.71 -2.17 -0.24
N SER A 183 -22.24 -1.18 -0.94
CA SER A 183 -21.54 0.06 -1.29
C SER A 183 -20.94 0.78 -0.08
N GLU A 184 -21.62 0.66 1.06
CA GLU A 184 -21.32 1.27 2.34
C GLU A 184 -20.09 0.64 3.00
N ILE A 185 -19.85 -0.66 2.78
CA ILE A 185 -18.63 -1.36 3.20
C ILE A 185 -17.46 -0.94 2.32
N THR A 186 -17.68 -0.77 1.01
CA THR A 186 -16.66 -0.25 0.08
C THR A 186 -16.27 1.19 0.44
N ILE A 187 -17.24 2.06 0.73
CA ILE A 187 -17.01 3.44 1.20
C ILE A 187 -16.24 3.44 2.52
N LEU A 188 -16.61 2.60 3.48
CA LEU A 188 -15.91 2.50 4.76
C LEU A 188 -14.46 2.02 4.59
N LYS A 189 -14.25 0.94 3.81
CA LYS A 189 -12.90 0.46 3.47
C LYS A 189 -12.03 1.54 2.84
N GLU A 190 -12.58 2.28 1.87
CA GLU A 190 -11.88 3.38 1.19
C GLU A 190 -11.54 4.52 2.15
N LYS A 191 -12.46 4.93 3.04
CA LYS A 191 -12.17 5.97 4.06
C LYS A 191 -11.09 5.54 5.05
N ILE A 192 -11.08 4.28 5.49
CA ILE A 192 -10.02 3.75 6.37
C ILE A 192 -8.67 3.77 5.63
N TYR A 193 -8.65 3.33 4.37
CA TYR A 193 -7.45 3.34 3.53
C TYR A 193 -6.91 4.76 3.33
N GLN A 194 -7.78 5.74 3.06
CA GLN A 194 -7.39 7.15 2.94
C GLN A 194 -6.82 7.73 4.25
N GLY A 195 -7.36 7.35 5.41
CA GLY A 195 -6.82 7.73 6.71
C GLY A 195 -5.38 7.25 6.92
N ILE A 196 -5.09 6.01 6.50
CA ILE A 196 -3.74 5.43 6.54
C ILE A 196 -2.80 6.14 5.54
N VAL A 197 -3.27 6.44 4.33
CA VAL A 197 -2.44 6.95 3.21
C VAL A 197 -2.10 8.44 3.32
N LYS A 198 -2.92 9.28 3.95
CA LYS A 198 -2.71 10.75 4.01
C LYS A 198 -1.51 11.16 4.90
N LYS A 199 -0.31 11.19 4.31
CA LYS A 199 0.99 11.58 4.94
C LYS A 199 0.96 12.93 5.69
N GLY A 200 0.08 13.85 5.30
CA GLY A 200 -0.11 15.15 5.97
C GLY A 200 -0.59 15.04 7.43
N MET A 201 -1.24 13.95 7.85
CA MET A 201 -1.63 13.72 9.24
C MET A 201 -0.55 13.01 10.07
N ARG A 202 0.61 12.67 9.48
CA ARG A 202 1.65 11.81 10.10
C ARG A 202 2.82 12.57 10.76
N LYS A 203 2.76 13.89 10.90
CA LYS A 203 3.83 14.67 11.57
C LYS A 203 3.70 14.62 13.10
N SER A 204 4.08 13.51 13.73
CA SER A 204 4.50 13.54 15.13
C SER A 204 5.94 14.06 15.23
N THR A 205 6.24 14.83 16.27
CA THR A 205 7.51 15.53 16.50
C THR A 205 8.71 14.62 16.80
N GLU A 206 8.50 13.31 16.98
CA GLU A 206 9.56 12.34 17.26
C GLU A 206 10.29 11.87 16.00
N PHE A 207 9.65 11.87 14.82
CA PHE A 207 10.29 11.43 13.58
C PHE A 207 11.40 12.38 13.08
N THR A 208 11.41 13.63 13.55
CA THR A 208 12.45 14.62 13.22
C THR A 208 13.85 14.17 13.68
N LEU A 209 13.97 13.42 14.79
CA LEU A 209 15.26 12.96 15.31
C LEU A 209 15.94 11.89 14.43
N ILE A 210 15.18 11.14 13.64
CA ILE A 210 15.73 10.09 12.75
C ILE A 210 16.24 10.69 11.42
N GLU A 211 15.68 11.82 10.97
CA GLU A 211 16.20 12.52 9.78
C GLU A 211 17.54 13.19 10.04
N ASP A 212 17.74 13.81 11.22
CA ASP A 212 19.00 14.52 11.51
C ASP A 212 20.18 13.57 11.78
N VAL A 213 19.95 12.39 12.36
CA VAL A 213 21.01 11.36 12.49
C VAL A 213 21.48 10.86 11.11
N ARG A 214 20.59 10.81 10.11
CA ARG A 214 20.96 10.44 8.73
C ARG A 214 21.67 11.55 7.94
N ARG A 215 21.57 12.82 8.36
CA ARG A 215 22.30 13.93 7.71
C ARG A 215 23.76 14.06 8.16
N ASN A 216 24.11 13.54 9.34
CA ASN A 216 25.39 13.84 10.01
C ASN A 216 26.45 12.71 9.98
N VAL A 217 26.27 11.62 9.24
CA VAL A 217 27.30 10.57 9.09
C VAL A 217 27.92 10.61 7.69
N THR A 218 28.91 11.49 7.52
CA THR A 218 29.78 11.53 6.33
C THR A 218 31.23 11.25 6.74
N THR A 219 31.61 9.97 6.82
CA THR A 219 33.02 9.54 6.84
C THR A 219 33.12 8.07 6.42
N PRO A 220 34.12 7.68 5.59
CA PRO A 220 34.18 6.33 5.01
C PRO A 220 35.04 5.39 5.86
N ILE A 221 34.54 4.18 6.15
CA ILE A 221 35.36 3.07 6.66
C ILE A 221 35.07 1.79 5.86
N THR A 222 36.13 1.00 5.74
CA THR A 222 36.37 -0.14 4.85
C THR A 222 35.49 -1.38 5.09
N THR A 223 35.44 -2.17 4.02
CA THR A 223 35.09 -3.60 3.95
C THR A 223 35.34 -4.44 5.22
N GLU A 224 34.32 -5.21 5.61
CA GLU A 224 34.52 -6.64 5.92
C GLU A 224 33.22 -7.43 5.65
N VAL A 225 33.37 -8.65 5.13
CA VAL A 225 32.25 -9.52 4.73
C VAL A 225 31.99 -10.54 5.84
N LYS A 226 30.72 -10.74 6.21
CA LYS A 226 30.29 -12.06 6.72
C LYS A 226 28.86 -12.40 6.28
N ALA A 227 28.72 -13.66 5.89
CA ALA A 227 27.61 -14.18 5.12
C ALA A 227 26.35 -14.44 5.94
N GLY A 228 25.22 -14.54 5.25
CA GLY A 228 24.08 -15.35 5.69
C GLY A 228 22.73 -14.70 5.44
N ASP A 229 22.15 -14.92 4.27
CA ASP A 229 20.74 -15.28 4.24
C ASP A 229 20.43 -16.18 3.04
N SER A 230 19.62 -17.20 3.28
CA SER A 230 19.34 -18.31 2.37
C SER A 230 17.84 -18.41 2.12
N TYR A 231 17.48 -19.00 0.96
CA TYR A 231 16.10 -19.30 0.52
C TYR A 231 15.25 -18.13 0.03
N GLY A 232 15.37 -17.85 -1.28
CA GLY A 232 14.20 -17.58 -2.12
C GLY A 232 13.54 -18.89 -2.60
N HIS A 233 12.57 -18.78 -3.53
CA HIS A 233 11.63 -19.82 -4.03
C HIS A 233 10.38 -20.06 -3.16
N ALA A 234 9.18 -20.36 -3.67
CA ALA A 234 8.55 -20.28 -5.02
C ALA A 234 7.02 -20.55 -4.86
N ASP A 235 6.10 -20.46 -5.84
CA ASP A 235 6.08 -19.91 -7.21
C ASP A 235 4.63 -19.42 -7.51
N LYS A 236 4.42 -18.43 -8.40
CA LYS A 236 3.84 -18.56 -9.76
C LYS A 236 2.67 -19.56 -10.00
N ARG A 237 1.77 -19.08 -10.88
CA ARG A 237 0.86 -19.80 -11.80
C ARG A 237 -0.37 -20.49 -11.17
N SER A 238 -1.54 -20.57 -11.84
CA SER A 238 -1.94 -20.04 -13.17
C SER A 238 -3.45 -20.21 -13.42
N ASP A 239 -3.93 -19.53 -14.49
CA ASP A 239 -5.09 -19.92 -15.35
C ASP A 239 -6.52 -19.66 -14.80
N ARG A 240 -7.52 -19.19 -15.59
CA ARG A 240 -7.55 -18.79 -17.03
C ARG A 240 -8.83 -17.99 -17.40
N ARG A 241 -8.70 -17.01 -18.32
CA ARG A 241 -9.58 -16.68 -19.48
C ARG A 241 -11.07 -16.28 -19.27
N VAL A 242 -11.75 -15.54 -20.18
CA VAL A 242 -11.34 -14.60 -21.26
C VAL A 242 -12.54 -13.72 -21.65
N THR A 243 -12.27 -12.45 -21.94
CA THR A 243 -12.70 -11.64 -23.12
C THR A 243 -11.66 -10.50 -23.20
N LEU A 244 -11.22 -9.99 -24.33
CA LEU A 244 -11.89 -9.84 -25.62
C LEU A 244 -11.04 -10.37 -26.80
N ASP A 245 -11.72 -10.86 -27.83
CA ASP A 245 -11.16 -11.13 -29.15
C ASP A 245 -11.16 -9.87 -30.02
N SER A 246 -10.20 -9.81 -30.94
CA SER A 246 -10.46 -9.29 -32.29
C SER A 246 -9.59 -10.06 -33.29
N GLN A 247 -10.22 -10.82 -34.18
CA GLN A 247 -9.63 -11.29 -35.44
C GLN A 247 -9.27 -10.05 -36.29
N THR A 248 -8.33 -10.05 -37.25
CA THR A 248 -8.03 -11.08 -38.27
C THR A 248 -6.57 -11.07 -38.76
N ASP A 249 -6.13 -12.26 -39.19
CA ASP A 249 -5.26 -12.59 -40.33
C ASP A 249 -3.90 -11.87 -40.62
N GLY A 250 -2.83 -12.68 -40.65
CA GLY A 250 -2.12 -12.90 -41.92
C GLY A 250 -0.59 -12.69 -42.03
N LYS A 251 0.18 -13.78 -41.85
CA LYS A 251 1.55 -14.05 -42.38
C LYS A 251 2.78 -13.29 -41.80
N ASN A 252 3.62 -14.05 -41.07
CA ASN A 252 5.05 -14.35 -41.33
C ASN A 252 5.90 -13.32 -42.15
N LEU A 253 7.14 -12.94 -41.80
CA LEU A 253 8.21 -13.71 -41.12
C LEU A 253 9.40 -12.80 -40.61
N VAL A 254 9.97 -13.11 -39.43
CA VAL A 254 11.41 -12.99 -39.01
C VAL A 254 12.14 -11.63 -38.75
N SER A 255 12.79 -11.62 -37.56
CA SER A 255 14.00 -10.89 -37.09
C SER A 255 13.90 -9.44 -36.54
N GLY A 256 14.57 -9.22 -35.39
CA GLY A 256 14.72 -7.92 -34.73
C GLY A 256 14.13 -7.88 -33.32
N THR A 257 14.88 -8.31 -32.30
CA THR A 257 14.42 -8.36 -30.90
C THR A 257 14.24 -6.97 -30.26
N GLY A 258 13.04 -6.43 -30.36
CA GLY A 258 12.46 -5.48 -29.41
C GLY A 258 11.15 -6.05 -28.88
N MET A 259 10.92 -6.04 -27.56
CA MET A 259 9.59 -6.35 -27.03
C MET A 259 8.64 -5.23 -27.47
N SER A 260 7.57 -5.55 -28.19
CA SER A 260 6.58 -4.55 -28.59
C SER A 260 5.86 -3.95 -27.38
N HIS A 261 5.27 -2.78 -27.60
CA HIS A 261 4.34 -2.11 -26.69
C HIS A 261 3.37 -3.10 -26.02
N ASP A 262 2.75 -3.97 -26.83
CA ASP A 262 1.81 -4.99 -26.36
C ASP A 262 2.44 -6.00 -25.40
N ALA A 263 3.70 -6.39 -25.58
CA ALA A 263 4.33 -7.40 -24.73
C ALA A 263 4.60 -6.85 -23.32
N LEU A 264 5.10 -5.62 -23.22
CA LEU A 264 5.40 -4.98 -21.92
C LEU A 264 4.10 -4.57 -21.19
N ILE A 265 3.11 -4.04 -21.93
CA ILE A 265 1.80 -3.75 -21.35
C ILE A 265 1.08 -5.04 -20.96
N LYS A 266 1.08 -6.10 -21.77
CA LYS A 266 0.48 -7.40 -21.40
C LYS A 266 1.09 -8.04 -20.15
N ASN A 267 2.37 -7.81 -19.89
CA ASN A 267 3.04 -8.26 -18.67
C ASN A 267 2.56 -7.50 -17.41
N ILE A 268 2.11 -6.25 -17.55
CA ILE A 268 1.74 -5.36 -16.42
C ILE A 268 0.23 -5.17 -16.28
N ALA A 269 -0.52 -5.25 -17.37
CA ALA A 269 -1.97 -4.99 -17.45
C ALA A 269 -2.78 -5.90 -16.51
N ALA A 270 -2.38 -7.17 -16.38
CA ALA A 270 -2.98 -8.12 -15.44
C ALA A 270 -2.78 -7.72 -13.95
N SER A 271 -1.86 -6.79 -13.68
CA SER A 271 -1.56 -6.26 -12.35
C SER A 271 -2.01 -4.80 -12.20
N LEU A 272 -2.72 -4.19 -13.16
CA LEU A 272 -3.22 -2.82 -12.99
C LEU A 272 -4.48 -2.77 -12.12
N ILE A 273 -4.64 -1.68 -11.37
CA ILE A 273 -5.82 -1.42 -10.54
C ILE A 273 -6.82 -0.58 -11.32
N GLY A 274 -7.99 -1.15 -11.60
CA GLY A 274 -9.10 -0.46 -12.26
C GLY A 274 -8.83 -0.17 -13.74
N GLN A 275 -9.66 0.69 -14.31
CA GLN A 275 -9.45 1.20 -15.67
C GLN A 275 -8.45 2.36 -15.63
N PRO A 276 -7.52 2.49 -16.61
CA PRO A 276 -6.66 3.65 -16.71
C PRO A 276 -7.47 4.95 -16.87
N GLU A 277 -7.07 6.00 -16.17
CA GLU A 277 -7.74 7.30 -16.18
C GLU A 277 -7.09 8.23 -17.23
N PRO A 278 -7.83 9.14 -17.89
CA PRO A 278 -7.23 10.10 -18.80
C PRO A 278 -6.27 11.04 -18.08
N ALA A 279 -5.12 11.34 -18.70
CA ALA A 279 -4.20 12.35 -18.19
C ALA A 279 -4.79 13.77 -18.32
N THR A 280 -4.26 14.71 -17.54
CA THR A 280 -4.58 16.15 -17.65
C THR A 280 -3.33 16.96 -17.96
N ALA A 281 -3.47 18.10 -18.65
CA ALA A 281 -2.31 18.92 -19.03
C ALA A 281 -1.47 19.40 -17.82
N THR A 282 -2.09 19.54 -16.64
CA THR A 282 -1.43 20.02 -15.42
C THR A 282 -0.49 18.99 -14.79
N ILE A 283 -0.79 17.68 -14.85
CA ILE A 283 0.07 16.67 -14.19
C ILE A 283 1.45 16.55 -14.84
N PHE A 284 1.58 16.88 -16.14
CA PHE A 284 2.87 16.87 -16.83
C PHE A 284 3.86 17.89 -16.25
N LYS A 285 3.39 19.05 -15.76
CA LYS A 285 4.24 20.11 -15.17
C LYS A 285 5.04 19.65 -13.95
N ALA A 286 4.65 18.54 -13.31
CA ALA A 286 5.42 17.92 -12.23
C ALA A 286 6.80 17.41 -12.69
N PHE A 287 6.94 17.02 -13.96
CA PHE A 287 8.15 16.43 -14.52
C PHE A 287 9.03 17.47 -15.22
N ALA A 288 10.35 17.37 -15.04
CA ALA A 288 11.32 18.34 -15.55
C ALA A 288 11.25 18.50 -17.08
N LYS A 289 11.07 17.40 -17.82
CA LYS A 289 10.98 17.39 -19.31
C LYS A 289 9.81 18.23 -19.85
N PHE A 290 8.76 18.47 -19.05
CA PHE A 290 7.51 19.11 -19.50
C PHE A 290 7.20 20.43 -18.78
N ARG A 291 8.03 20.84 -17.81
CA ARG A 291 7.79 22.04 -16.98
C ARG A 291 7.63 23.31 -17.81
N ASP A 292 8.45 23.49 -18.83
CA ASP A 292 8.50 24.71 -19.64
C ASP A 292 7.82 24.54 -21.02
N VAL A 293 7.09 23.44 -21.21
CA VAL A 293 6.34 23.16 -22.46
C VAL A 293 5.02 23.93 -22.49
N ASP A 294 4.68 24.48 -23.66
CA ASP A 294 3.44 25.24 -23.92
C ASP A 294 2.17 24.45 -23.55
N HIS A 295 1.15 25.14 -23.04
CA HIS A 295 -0.08 24.49 -22.57
C HIS A 295 -0.77 23.62 -23.63
N SER A 296 -0.88 24.12 -24.87
CA SER A 296 -1.49 23.38 -25.99
C SER A 296 -0.74 22.11 -26.37
N LYS A 297 0.59 22.06 -26.16
CA LYS A 297 1.39 20.83 -26.33
C LYS A 297 1.19 19.85 -25.17
N LEU A 298 0.90 20.35 -23.97
CA LEU A 298 0.53 19.52 -22.82
C LEU A 298 -0.90 18.96 -22.93
N GLU A 299 -1.83 19.70 -23.53
CA GLU A 299 -3.16 19.21 -23.89
C GLU A 299 -3.08 18.07 -24.91
N ALA A 300 -2.33 18.27 -26.01
CA ALA A 300 -2.10 17.23 -27.01
C ALA A 300 -1.37 15.98 -26.46
N LEU A 301 -0.54 16.13 -25.43
CA LEU A 301 0.02 15.00 -24.67
C LEU A 301 -1.03 14.33 -23.79
N ALA A 302 -1.86 15.10 -23.09
CA ALA A 302 -2.90 14.60 -22.20
C ALA A 302 -3.95 13.76 -22.93
N GLU A 303 -4.41 14.20 -24.10
CA GLU A 303 -5.36 13.47 -24.97
C GLU A 303 -4.87 12.08 -25.36
N LYS A 304 -3.55 11.89 -25.47
CA LYS A 304 -2.91 10.64 -25.91
C LYS A 304 -2.29 9.83 -24.75
N CYS A 305 -2.45 10.26 -23.49
CA CYS A 305 -1.83 9.62 -22.32
C CYS A 305 -2.86 9.15 -21.29
N LEU A 306 -2.56 8.02 -20.65
CA LEU A 306 -3.35 7.45 -19.56
C LEU A 306 -2.53 7.37 -18.26
N ILE A 307 -3.21 7.56 -17.14
CA ILE A 307 -2.72 7.34 -15.79
C ILE A 307 -3.01 5.88 -15.43
N TYR A 308 -1.94 5.14 -15.20
CA TYR A 308 -1.99 3.76 -14.77
C TYR A 308 -1.82 3.67 -13.25
N LYS A 309 -2.55 2.76 -12.60
CA LYS A 309 -2.42 2.47 -11.18
C LYS A 309 -1.99 1.02 -11.01
N ALA A 310 -1.03 0.74 -10.12
CA ALA A 310 -0.57 -0.62 -9.84
C ALA A 310 -0.43 -0.85 -8.32
N PRO A 311 -0.69 -2.07 -7.81
CA PRO A 311 -0.51 -2.44 -6.41
C PRO A 311 0.97 -2.68 -6.09
N PRO A 312 1.33 -2.73 -4.79
CA PRO A 312 2.64 -3.21 -4.35
C PRO A 312 3.02 -4.56 -4.99
N GLY A 313 4.31 -4.79 -5.22
CA GLY A 313 4.85 -6.02 -5.80
C GLY A 313 4.80 -6.11 -7.33
N THR A 314 4.10 -5.20 -8.02
CA THR A 314 4.02 -5.20 -9.49
C THR A 314 5.35 -4.77 -10.11
N GLN A 315 5.97 -5.63 -10.93
CA GLN A 315 7.16 -5.26 -11.71
C GLN A 315 6.74 -4.35 -12.88
N LEU A 316 7.09 -3.07 -12.80
CA LEU A 316 6.74 -2.02 -13.75
C LEU A 316 7.74 -1.87 -14.90
N LEU A 317 9.02 -2.21 -14.68
CA LEU A 317 10.05 -2.23 -15.70
C LEU A 317 11.01 -3.40 -15.44
N GLU A 318 11.55 -3.99 -16.50
CA GLU A 318 12.49 -5.11 -16.44
C GLU A 318 13.91 -4.66 -16.82
N ARG A 319 14.92 -5.11 -16.05
CA ARG A 319 16.33 -4.84 -16.33
C ARG A 319 16.77 -5.48 -17.64
N GLY A 320 17.58 -4.77 -18.42
CA GLY A 320 18.08 -5.22 -19.73
C GLY A 320 17.17 -4.83 -20.91
N THR A 321 15.92 -4.45 -20.66
CA THR A 321 14.95 -4.15 -21.72
C THR A 321 15.35 -2.92 -22.54
N LYS A 322 15.11 -3.01 -23.85
CA LYS A 322 15.37 -1.96 -24.86
C LYS A 322 14.05 -1.54 -25.51
N ASP A 323 13.23 -0.83 -24.74
CA ASP A 323 11.94 -0.24 -25.16
C ASP A 323 12.07 1.27 -25.45
N THR A 324 11.10 1.88 -26.14
CA THR A 324 11.00 3.34 -26.38
C THR A 324 10.20 4.09 -25.31
N MET A 325 9.59 3.36 -24.37
CA MET A 325 8.70 3.94 -23.38
C MET A 325 9.44 4.51 -22.18
N ASN A 326 8.82 5.39 -21.42
CA ASN A 326 9.34 5.90 -20.15
C ASN A 326 8.24 6.01 -19.09
N LEU A 327 8.56 5.54 -17.88
CA LEU A 327 7.67 5.56 -16.72
C LEU A 327 7.91 6.85 -15.95
N TYR A 328 6.85 7.63 -15.73
CA TYR A 328 6.88 8.86 -14.94
C TYR A 328 6.00 8.66 -13.71
N LEU A 329 6.62 8.64 -12.52
CA LEU A 329 5.94 8.32 -11.27
C LEU A 329 5.19 9.55 -10.73
N LEU A 330 3.86 9.49 -10.68
CA LEU A 330 3.01 10.53 -10.11
C LEU A 330 2.92 10.37 -8.59
N GLU A 331 2.50 9.19 -8.13
CA GLU A 331 2.21 8.90 -6.73
C GLU A 331 2.74 7.52 -6.31
N GLY A 332 2.91 7.35 -4.99
CA GLY A 332 3.42 6.12 -4.40
C GLY A 332 4.95 6.04 -4.43
N SER A 333 5.48 4.83 -4.34
CA SER A 333 6.92 4.56 -4.34
C SER A 333 7.25 3.31 -5.11
N VAL A 334 8.41 3.32 -5.76
CA VAL A 334 8.97 2.19 -6.51
C VAL A 334 10.33 1.79 -5.97
N GLN A 335 10.57 0.49 -5.93
CA GLN A 335 11.86 -0.13 -5.68
C GLN A 335 12.59 -0.33 -7.02
N LEU A 336 13.86 0.04 -7.09
CA LEU A 336 14.76 -0.18 -8.21
C LEU A 336 15.83 -1.17 -7.75
N ILE A 337 16.02 -2.26 -8.51
CA ILE A 337 16.99 -3.32 -8.21
C ILE A 337 18.00 -3.40 -9.37
N ALA A 338 19.27 -3.12 -9.07
CA ALA A 338 20.38 -3.16 -10.02
C ALA A 338 20.86 -4.60 -10.30
N ALA A 339 21.82 -4.74 -11.23
CA ALA A 339 22.38 -6.04 -11.61
C ALA A 339 23.20 -6.72 -10.50
N ASP A 340 23.77 -5.94 -9.59
CA ASP A 340 24.50 -6.36 -8.40
C ASP A 340 23.60 -6.60 -7.17
N GLY A 341 22.28 -6.46 -7.33
CA GLY A 341 21.31 -6.53 -6.23
C GLY A 341 21.14 -5.22 -5.45
N GLY A 342 21.84 -4.14 -5.81
CA GLY A 342 21.71 -2.84 -5.18
C GLY A 342 20.28 -2.29 -5.25
N VAL A 343 19.70 -1.97 -4.10
CA VAL A 343 18.32 -1.49 -3.96
C VAL A 343 18.28 0.03 -3.78
N LYS A 344 17.46 0.72 -4.59
CA LYS A 344 17.12 2.14 -4.42
C LYS A 344 15.61 2.32 -4.41
N PHE A 345 15.12 3.35 -3.75
CA PHE A 345 13.70 3.75 -3.80
C PHE A 345 13.54 5.10 -4.48
N ILE A 346 12.43 5.28 -5.19
CA ILE A 346 11.96 6.57 -5.71
C ILE A 346 10.51 6.77 -5.23
N GLU A 347 10.24 7.87 -4.53
CA GLU A 347 8.91 8.27 -4.06
C GLU A 347 8.37 9.38 -4.98
N GLY A 348 7.10 9.29 -5.37
CA GLY A 348 6.40 10.27 -6.20
C GLY A 348 6.38 11.66 -5.56
N GLY A 349 6.36 12.70 -6.39
CA GLY A 349 6.46 14.10 -5.94
C GLY A 349 7.83 14.54 -5.41
N THR A 350 8.79 13.64 -5.21
CA THR A 350 10.18 14.03 -4.84
C THR A 350 10.94 14.60 -6.05
N PRO A 351 12.01 15.40 -5.84
CA PRO A 351 12.88 15.87 -6.92
C PRO A 351 13.43 14.75 -7.82
N THR A 352 13.64 13.55 -7.27
CA THR A 352 14.10 12.37 -8.03
C THR A 352 13.03 11.86 -8.99
N ALA A 353 11.74 11.92 -8.61
CA ALA A 353 10.62 11.50 -9.43
C ALA A 353 10.22 12.50 -10.53
N GLN A 354 10.80 13.71 -10.55
CA GLN A 354 10.61 14.68 -11.64
C GLN A 354 11.22 14.20 -12.97
N ASN A 355 12.01 13.12 -12.96
CA ASN A 355 12.62 12.49 -14.13
C ASN A 355 12.07 11.07 -14.34
N PRO A 356 12.05 10.56 -15.58
CA PRO A 356 11.57 9.22 -15.86
C PRO A 356 12.39 8.14 -15.16
N VAL A 357 11.70 7.16 -14.58
CA VAL A 357 12.28 6.10 -13.74
C VAL A 357 13.09 5.13 -14.60
N SER A 358 14.35 4.89 -14.21
CA SER A 358 15.30 4.02 -14.92
C SER A 358 15.36 4.30 -16.43
N SER A 359 15.45 5.57 -16.83
CA SER A 359 15.35 6.03 -18.23
C SER A 359 16.41 5.47 -19.19
N LEU A 360 17.61 5.14 -18.71
CA LEU A 360 18.69 4.58 -19.52
C LEU A 360 18.27 3.27 -20.23
N LYS A 361 18.74 3.09 -21.48
CA LYS A 361 18.48 1.91 -22.31
C LYS A 361 19.82 1.24 -22.71
N PRO A 362 20.01 -0.07 -22.52
CA PRO A 362 19.09 -1.01 -21.84
C PRO A 362 18.82 -0.62 -20.38
N ARG A 363 17.64 -0.94 -19.86
CA ARG A 363 17.23 -0.61 -18.49
C ARG A 363 18.26 -1.13 -17.49
N MET A 364 18.83 -0.24 -16.66
CA MET A 364 19.84 -0.62 -15.66
C MET A 364 19.25 -1.26 -14.40
N TYR A 365 17.94 -1.06 -14.16
CA TYR A 365 17.24 -1.54 -12.98
C TYR A 365 15.97 -2.32 -13.36
N THR A 366 15.65 -3.36 -12.60
CA THR A 366 14.27 -3.87 -12.51
C THR A 366 13.53 -2.94 -11.56
N VAL A 367 12.32 -2.52 -11.93
CA VAL A 367 11.53 -1.54 -11.17
C VAL A 367 10.23 -2.19 -10.74
N THR A 368 9.95 -2.16 -9.45
CA THR A 368 8.78 -2.79 -8.83
C THR A 368 8.03 -1.76 -7.98
N ALA A 369 6.70 -1.73 -8.07
CA ALA A 369 5.87 -0.95 -7.17
C ALA A 369 6.12 -1.39 -5.71
N PHE A 370 6.55 -0.48 -4.84
CA PHE A 370 6.79 -0.78 -3.42
C PHE A 370 5.56 -0.49 -2.57
N THR A 371 4.86 0.59 -2.88
CA THR A 371 3.48 0.85 -2.44
C THR A 371 2.53 0.70 -3.64
N ARG A 372 1.23 0.95 -3.45
CA ARG A 372 0.39 1.35 -4.58
C ARG A 372 1.02 2.56 -5.26
N VAL A 373 1.03 2.58 -6.59
CA VAL A 373 1.58 3.68 -7.40
C VAL A 373 0.55 4.17 -8.41
N ALA A 374 0.67 5.45 -8.77
CA ALA A 374 0.07 6.02 -9.97
C ALA A 374 1.21 6.53 -10.88
N PHE A 375 1.16 6.24 -12.17
CA PHE A 375 2.22 6.60 -13.11
C PHE A 375 1.69 6.85 -14.52
N LEU A 376 2.38 7.70 -15.27
CA LEU A 376 2.24 7.78 -16.72
C LEU A 376 3.25 6.84 -17.37
N TRP A 377 2.90 6.29 -18.52
CA TRP A 377 3.80 5.51 -19.35
C TRP A 377 3.74 6.03 -20.79
N ILE A 378 4.81 6.70 -21.22
CA ILE A 378 4.80 7.55 -22.43
C ILE A 378 5.91 7.08 -23.38
N ASP A 379 5.64 6.95 -24.67
CA ASP A 379 6.67 6.72 -25.69
C ASP A 379 7.49 8.00 -25.94
N ASP A 380 8.82 7.90 -25.98
CA ASP A 380 9.65 9.06 -26.33
C ASP A 380 9.36 9.59 -27.75
N LYS A 381 8.94 8.75 -28.70
CA LYS A 381 8.50 9.18 -30.04
C LYS A 381 7.26 10.06 -30.00
N LEU A 382 6.29 9.73 -29.14
CA LEU A 382 5.07 10.52 -28.94
C LEU A 382 5.42 11.89 -28.36
N VAL A 383 6.36 11.93 -27.41
CA VAL A 383 6.88 13.18 -26.86
C VAL A 383 7.61 13.99 -27.94
N GLU A 384 8.46 13.36 -28.74
CA GLU A 384 9.17 14.03 -29.84
C GLU A 384 8.20 14.57 -30.90
N GLU A 385 7.21 13.80 -31.33
CA GLU A 385 6.15 14.23 -32.26
C GLU A 385 5.48 15.52 -31.78
N ILE A 386 5.00 15.55 -30.54
CA ILE A 386 4.23 16.69 -30.00
C ILE A 386 5.13 17.89 -29.68
N LEU A 387 6.37 17.66 -29.22
CA LEU A 387 7.31 18.76 -28.94
C LEU A 387 7.88 19.36 -30.23
N GLN A 388 8.18 18.55 -31.25
CA GLN A 388 8.69 18.99 -32.55
C GLN A 388 7.60 19.49 -33.49
N ALA A 389 6.33 19.14 -33.25
CA ALA A 389 5.19 19.77 -33.90
C ALA A 389 5.32 21.29 -33.79
N LYS A 390 5.60 21.93 -34.94
CA LYS A 390 5.50 23.39 -35.07
C LYS A 390 4.07 23.77 -34.69
N SER A 391 3.91 24.89 -33.98
CA SER A 391 2.62 25.43 -33.56
C SER A 391 1.78 25.87 -34.78
N ALA A 392 1.20 24.89 -35.47
CA ALA A 392 0.39 25.04 -36.66
C ALA A 392 -1.04 25.48 -36.33
N LEU A 393 -1.17 26.51 -35.48
CA LEU A 393 -2.46 27.10 -35.12
C LEU A 393 -2.44 28.64 -35.17
N ARG A 394 -1.98 29.18 -36.31
CA ARG A 394 -2.34 30.54 -36.80
C ARG A 394 -2.41 30.56 -38.34
N ARG A 395 -3.59 30.17 -38.86
CA ARG A 395 -4.17 30.39 -40.21
C ARG A 395 -5.28 29.34 -40.39
N GLY A 396 -6.56 29.64 -40.63
CA GLY A 396 -7.34 30.88 -40.57
C GLY A 396 -8.79 30.51 -40.16
N THR A 397 -9.83 31.32 -40.32
CA THR A 397 -9.98 32.60 -41.02
C THR A 397 -11.15 33.39 -40.39
N VAL A 398 -11.22 34.68 -40.72
CA VAL A 398 -12.36 35.63 -40.56
C VAL A 398 -13.73 34.97 -40.68
#